data_AF-A0A925JDV2-F1
#
_entry.id   AF-A0A925JDV2-F1
#
_cell.length_a   1.000
_cell.length_b   1.000
_cell.length_c   1.000
_cell.angle_alpha   90.00
_cell.angle_beta   90.00
_cell.angle_gamma   90.00
#
_symmetry.space_group_name_H-M   'P 1'
#
loop_
_entity.id
_entity.type
_entity.pdbx_description
1 polymer ?
#
loop_
_entity_poly.entity_id
_entity_poly.type
_entity_poly.pdbx_seq_one_letter_code
_entity_poly.pdbx_strand_id
1 'polypeptide(L)'
;MNSVFLQHQWIAFWRSKNTGKSMIVNIIMGLGVLYLFANLLIASFFLDKILSRIFPDREVIEAFNGILLYYFLFDLLLRFQFQELPTLGVRPYLNLPIKRRKIVRYLSLTSLWSAFNVSPFLLMVPFLIKILLFEGEILSFFGFIFSIAGLTLFNHFFSLWIKRKINLNVWIMVAFLSSLTIIILSDFYLNSISISSLSRYLFNKIAASPHLSIIVVLLGAIMYYLHRQFLLSNLYIDDLHKKRAVRKSFTDIPFLGRFGLPGELAVLELKLIFRNKRPRSTVTMSLVFLFYGLLFYRRADDDGMMLILAGMMITGLSLIQYGQFMFSWQSAHFDGILAQKISAQDFFKSKFVLFSLFSTISFLLTIPYVYFGWKILLIHTMLSLWNIGVSSLILLAFANWNYKYIDLSKGSTLNYQGVGASQFILGIPLLMAPIIIFWVSKWLFNPIVAILLLGFIGLVFILSRQYWLNILVNSFKSKRYTIAEGFRNH
;
A
#
# COMPACT_ATOMS: atom_id res chain seq x y z
N MET A 1 -17.17 22.84 -19.33
CA MET A 1 -17.07 21.36 -19.37
C MET A 1 -16.15 20.80 -18.29
N ASN A 2 -14.89 21.25 -18.13
CA ASN A 2 -14.08 20.86 -16.96
C ASN A 2 -14.77 21.30 -15.64
N SER A 3 -15.40 22.48 -15.65
CA SER A 3 -16.29 22.97 -14.60
C SER A 3 -17.46 22.02 -14.30
N VAL A 4 -18.07 21.42 -15.33
CA VAL A 4 -19.18 20.47 -15.20
C VAL A 4 -18.71 19.18 -14.51
N PHE A 5 -17.53 18.67 -14.85
CA PHE A 5 -16.99 17.50 -14.16
C PHE A 5 -16.65 17.77 -12.69
N LEU A 6 -16.12 18.96 -12.38
CA LEU A 6 -15.90 19.39 -10.98
C LEU A 6 -17.24 19.52 -10.24
N GLN A 7 -18.25 20.11 -10.88
CA GLN A 7 -19.60 20.22 -10.33
C GLN A 7 -20.21 18.85 -10.04
N HIS A 8 -20.05 17.89 -10.96
CA HIS A 8 -20.51 16.51 -10.73
C HIS A 8 -19.80 15.84 -9.57
N GLN A 9 -18.48 16.04 -9.41
CA GLN A 9 -17.76 15.54 -8.22
C GLN A 9 -18.23 16.20 -6.93
N TRP A 10 -18.46 17.50 -6.95
CA TRP A 10 -18.97 18.26 -5.81
C TRP A 10 -20.37 17.77 -5.41
N ILE A 11 -21.29 17.64 -6.37
CA ILE A 11 -22.63 17.13 -6.14
C ILE A 11 -22.59 15.68 -5.64
N ALA A 12 -21.74 14.82 -6.22
CA ALA A 12 -21.57 13.43 -5.77
C ALA A 12 -21.08 13.34 -4.32
N PHE A 13 -20.16 14.24 -3.92
CA PHE A 13 -19.69 14.33 -2.54
C PHE A 13 -20.84 14.66 -1.58
N TRP A 14 -21.60 15.73 -1.86
CA TRP A 14 -22.71 16.17 -1.00
C TRP A 14 -23.87 15.18 -0.94
N ARG A 15 -24.19 14.52 -2.06
CA ARG A 15 -25.27 13.52 -2.15
C ARG A 15 -24.90 12.15 -1.57
N SER A 16 -23.66 11.94 -1.14
CA SER A 16 -23.27 10.66 -0.54
C SER A 16 -23.96 10.46 0.81
N LYS A 17 -24.50 9.28 1.10
CA LYS A 17 -25.25 9.00 2.35
C LYS A 17 -24.40 9.18 3.62
N ASN A 18 -23.08 9.26 3.50
CA ASN A 18 -22.12 9.37 4.59
C ASN A 18 -21.52 10.77 4.78
N THR A 19 -22.03 11.82 4.13
CA THR A 19 -21.44 13.18 4.15
C THR A 19 -21.15 13.70 5.57
N GLY A 20 -22.02 13.44 6.57
CA GLY A 20 -21.80 13.89 7.95
C GLY A 20 -20.65 13.16 8.67
N LYS A 21 -20.58 11.83 8.55
CA LYS A 21 -19.47 11.03 9.12
C LYS A 21 -18.17 11.26 8.36
N SER A 22 -18.22 11.48 7.05
CA SER A 22 -17.05 11.83 6.25
C SER A 22 -16.56 13.25 6.51
N MET A 23 -17.42 14.19 6.89
CA MET A 23 -17.02 15.57 7.18
C MET A 23 -16.07 15.67 8.38
N ILE A 24 -16.37 15.00 9.50
CA ILE A 24 -15.47 14.97 10.66
C ILE A 24 -14.13 14.34 10.28
N VAL A 25 -14.15 13.20 9.56
CA VAL A 25 -12.93 12.54 9.09
C VAL A 25 -12.13 13.45 8.15
N ASN A 26 -12.80 14.19 7.25
CA ASN A 26 -12.17 15.13 6.33
C ASN A 26 -11.57 16.34 7.05
N ILE A 27 -12.22 16.85 8.10
CA ILE A 27 -11.67 17.92 8.94
C ILE A 27 -10.41 17.43 9.65
N ILE A 28 -10.45 16.26 10.27
CA ILE A 28 -9.28 15.66 10.93
C ILE A 28 -8.14 15.42 9.93
N MET A 29 -8.43 14.87 8.74
CA MET A 29 -7.45 14.70 7.67
C MET A 29 -6.88 16.05 7.20
N GLY A 30 -7.73 17.07 7.06
CA GLY A 30 -7.34 18.42 6.68
C GLY A 30 -6.40 19.05 7.70
N LEU A 31 -6.73 18.98 9.00
CA LEU A 31 -5.86 19.41 10.09
C LEU A 31 -4.54 18.64 10.12
N GLY A 32 -4.56 17.32 9.88
CA GLY A 32 -3.36 16.51 9.77
C GLY A 32 -2.45 16.94 8.62
N VAL A 33 -3.01 17.27 7.45
CA VAL A 33 -2.26 17.81 6.31
C VAL A 33 -1.69 19.20 6.64
N LEU A 34 -2.47 20.08 7.26
CA LEU A 34 -2.01 21.40 7.69
C LEU A 34 -0.87 21.30 8.71
N TYR A 35 -0.97 20.38 9.66
CA TYR A 35 0.11 20.10 10.61
C TYR A 35 1.39 19.63 9.90
N LEU A 36 1.29 18.73 8.93
CA LEU A 36 2.45 18.32 8.13
C LEU A 36 3.04 19.49 7.33
N PHE A 37 2.20 20.35 6.75
CA PHE A 37 2.65 21.55 6.03
C PHE A 37 3.36 22.55 6.95
N ALA A 38 2.85 22.76 8.16
CA ALA A 38 3.51 23.59 9.16
C ALA A 38 4.90 23.04 9.53
N ASN A 39 5.03 21.72 9.71
CA ASN A 39 6.33 21.08 9.94
C ASN A 39 7.31 21.27 8.77
N LEU A 40 6.84 21.17 7.53
CA LEU A 40 7.68 21.41 6.35
C LEU A 40 8.17 22.87 6.28
N LEU A 41 7.31 23.84 6.63
CA LEU A 41 7.71 25.25 6.70
C LEU A 41 8.75 25.51 7.80
N ILE A 42 8.57 24.92 8.98
CA ILE A 42 9.56 25.00 10.07
C ILE A 42 10.89 24.37 9.61
N ALA A 43 10.84 23.18 9.01
CA ALA A 43 12.02 22.52 8.48
C ALA A 43 12.72 23.37 7.40
N SER A 44 11.95 24.04 6.53
CA SER A 44 12.49 24.97 5.52
C SER A 44 13.25 26.12 6.17
N PHE A 45 12.68 26.76 7.19
CA PHE A 45 13.28 27.93 7.84
C PHE A 45 14.62 27.61 8.53
N PHE A 46 14.76 26.40 9.05
CA PHE A 46 15.98 25.91 9.70
C PHE A 46 16.88 25.07 8.79
N LEU A 47 16.58 24.97 7.49
CA LEU A 47 17.28 24.07 6.59
C LEU A 47 18.77 24.44 6.44
N ASP A 48 19.13 25.72 6.51
CA ASP A 48 20.51 26.21 6.55
C ASP A 48 21.30 25.67 7.77
N LYS A 49 20.67 25.69 8.95
CA LYS A 49 21.26 25.15 10.19
C LYS A 49 21.37 23.64 10.16
N ILE A 50 20.40 22.96 9.54
CA ILE A 50 20.42 21.50 9.37
C ILE A 50 21.57 21.12 8.43
N LEU A 51 21.68 21.80 7.29
CA LEU A 51 22.71 21.52 6.28
C LEU A 51 24.11 21.80 6.79
N SER A 52 24.35 22.92 7.48
CA SER A 52 25.65 23.23 8.07
C SER A 52 26.09 22.26 9.16
N ARG A 53 25.15 21.60 9.87
CA ARG A 53 25.49 20.53 10.83
C ARG A 53 25.81 19.21 10.17
N ILE A 54 25.11 18.87 9.09
CA ILE A 54 25.31 17.59 8.36
C ILE A 54 26.56 17.66 7.47
N PHE A 55 26.81 18.81 6.86
CA PHE A 55 27.92 19.06 5.96
C PHE A 55 28.73 20.29 6.43
N PRO A 56 29.50 20.16 7.53
CA PRO A 56 30.22 21.29 8.13
C PRO A 56 31.27 21.91 7.21
N ASP A 57 31.87 21.10 6.33
CA ASP A 57 32.96 21.53 5.46
C ASP A 57 32.49 22.13 4.12
N ARG A 58 31.19 22.45 3.98
CA ARG A 58 30.61 22.91 2.72
C ARG A 58 29.72 24.12 2.89
N GLU A 59 29.67 24.94 1.83
CA GLU A 59 28.69 26.01 1.74
C GLU A 59 27.27 25.47 1.73
N VAL A 60 26.35 26.24 2.35
CA VAL A 60 24.96 25.82 2.56
C VAL A 60 24.25 25.54 1.23
N ILE A 61 24.49 26.36 0.20
CA ILE A 61 23.88 26.17 -1.13
C ILE A 61 24.45 24.95 -1.86
N GLU A 62 25.74 24.66 -1.71
CA GLU A 62 26.36 23.46 -2.31
C GLU A 62 25.85 22.18 -1.62
N ALA A 63 25.72 22.21 -0.29
CA ALA A 63 25.12 21.14 0.49
C ALA A 63 23.66 20.90 0.07
N PHE A 64 22.87 21.97 -0.12
CA PHE A 64 21.51 21.91 -0.63
C PHE A 64 21.45 21.26 -2.03
N ASN A 65 22.31 21.70 -2.95
CA ASN A 65 22.40 21.17 -4.31
C ASN A 65 22.73 19.68 -4.32
N GLY A 66 23.47 19.18 -3.33
CA GLY A 66 23.78 17.75 -3.19
C GLY A 66 22.65 16.87 -2.69
N ILE A 67 21.62 17.43 -2.06
CA ILE A 67 20.50 16.65 -1.51
C ILE A 67 19.24 16.67 -2.40
N LEU A 68 19.16 17.58 -3.38
CA LEU A 68 17.97 17.77 -4.21
C LEU A 68 17.51 16.50 -4.95
N LEU A 69 18.39 15.76 -5.62
CA LEU A 69 17.99 14.52 -6.29
C LEU A 69 17.56 13.42 -5.30
N TYR A 70 18.18 13.34 -4.12
CA TYR A 70 17.73 12.40 -3.08
C TYR A 70 16.33 12.76 -2.59
N TYR A 71 16.04 14.05 -2.39
CA TYR A 71 14.70 14.49 -2.04
C TYR A 71 13.69 14.05 -3.10
N PHE A 72 13.95 14.26 -4.39
CA PHE A 72 13.03 13.86 -5.45
C PHE A 72 12.95 12.33 -5.63
N LEU A 73 14.00 11.57 -5.35
CA LEU A 73 13.91 10.10 -5.30
C LEU A 73 13.03 9.63 -4.14
N PHE A 74 13.17 10.24 -2.98
CA PHE A 74 12.34 9.95 -1.81
C PHE A 74 10.88 10.38 -2.02
N ASP A 75 10.65 11.56 -2.58
CA ASP A 75 9.34 12.05 -3.00
C ASP A 75 8.69 11.09 -4.00
N LEU A 76 9.45 10.56 -4.97
CA LEU A 76 8.94 9.57 -5.91
C LEU A 76 8.50 8.28 -5.20
N LEU A 77 9.28 7.79 -4.23
CA LEU A 77 8.92 6.62 -3.42
C LEU A 77 7.65 6.87 -2.60
N LEU A 78 7.55 8.02 -1.93
CA LEU A 78 6.36 8.38 -1.15
C LEU A 78 5.13 8.55 -2.04
N ARG A 79 5.26 9.21 -3.19
CA ARG A 79 4.18 9.30 -4.19
C ARG A 79 3.79 7.93 -4.68
N PHE A 80 4.77 7.08 -4.96
CA PHE A 80 4.51 5.71 -5.36
C PHE A 80 3.70 4.95 -4.30
N GLN A 81 3.92 5.19 -3.00
CA GLN A 81 3.15 4.52 -1.95
C GLN A 81 1.77 5.16 -1.70
N PHE A 82 1.71 6.49 -1.60
CA PHE A 82 0.58 7.21 -1.01
C PHE A 82 -0.27 8.00 -2.02
N GLN A 83 0.26 8.36 -3.19
CA GLN A 83 -0.48 9.19 -4.14
C GLN A 83 -1.55 8.37 -4.90
N GLU A 84 -2.82 8.61 -4.65
CA GLU A 84 -3.88 7.86 -5.33
C GLU A 84 -4.01 8.22 -6.82
N LEU A 85 -4.44 7.24 -7.63
CA LEU A 85 -4.82 7.50 -9.02
C LEU A 85 -6.14 8.29 -9.04
N PRO A 86 -6.27 9.35 -9.84
CA PRO A 86 -7.54 10.06 -9.98
C PRO A 86 -8.59 9.09 -10.54
N THR A 87 -9.59 8.75 -9.72
CA THR A 87 -10.73 7.94 -10.14
C THR A 87 -11.88 8.86 -10.50
N LEU A 88 -12.05 9.15 -11.79
CA LEU A 88 -13.39 9.40 -12.27
C LEU A 88 -14.11 8.05 -12.39
N GLY A 89 -15.39 8.01 -12.05
CA GLY A 89 -16.28 7.08 -12.72
C GLY A 89 -16.30 7.48 -14.19
N VAL A 90 -15.30 7.04 -14.97
CA VAL A 90 -15.18 7.42 -16.38
C VAL A 90 -16.28 6.73 -17.20
N ARG A 91 -16.75 5.55 -16.74
CA ARG A 91 -17.74 4.70 -17.41
C ARG A 91 -19.00 5.44 -17.87
N PRO A 92 -19.70 6.26 -17.04
CA PRO A 92 -20.88 6.99 -17.48
C PRO A 92 -20.59 8.03 -18.57
N TYR A 93 -19.37 8.58 -18.61
CA TYR A 93 -18.98 9.59 -19.60
C TYR A 93 -18.45 8.99 -20.91
N LEU A 94 -18.06 7.71 -20.93
CA LEU A 94 -17.54 7.06 -22.13
C LEU A 94 -18.61 6.86 -23.21
N ASN A 95 -19.86 6.73 -22.80
CA ASN A 95 -21.00 6.54 -23.70
C ASN A 95 -21.59 7.87 -24.19
N LEU A 96 -21.15 9.00 -23.63
CA LEU A 96 -21.58 10.33 -24.03
C LEU A 96 -20.70 10.85 -25.19
N PRO A 97 -21.19 11.79 -26.02
CA PRO A 97 -20.43 12.39 -27.14
C PRO A 97 -19.33 13.37 -26.66
N ILE A 98 -18.52 12.95 -25.69
CA ILE A 98 -17.42 13.72 -25.10
C ILE A 98 -16.10 13.18 -25.67
N LYS A 99 -15.34 14.05 -26.35
CA LYS A 99 -14.00 13.69 -26.86
C LYS A 99 -13.11 13.18 -25.72
N ARG A 100 -12.54 11.98 -25.86
CA ARG A 100 -11.65 11.33 -24.86
C ARG A 100 -10.49 12.21 -24.41
N ARG A 101 -9.91 12.99 -25.32
CA ARG A 101 -8.86 13.97 -25.00
C ARG A 101 -9.29 14.95 -23.89
N LYS A 102 -10.58 15.31 -23.82
CA LYS A 102 -11.12 16.15 -22.75
C LYS A 102 -11.16 15.41 -21.40
N ILE A 103 -11.60 14.15 -21.39
CA ILE A 103 -11.61 13.30 -20.19
C ILE A 103 -10.19 13.11 -19.64
N VAL A 104 -9.24 12.78 -20.52
CA VAL A 104 -7.82 12.61 -20.13
C VAL A 104 -7.21 13.91 -19.62
N ARG A 105 -7.51 15.05 -20.26
CA ARG A 105 -7.06 16.38 -19.80
C ARG A 105 -7.62 16.68 -18.42
N TYR A 106 -8.90 16.40 -18.18
CA TYR A 106 -9.51 16.57 -16.87
C TYR A 106 -8.84 15.67 -15.81
N LEU A 107 -8.64 14.38 -16.08
CA LEU A 107 -7.95 13.45 -15.17
C LEU A 107 -6.53 13.92 -14.83
N SER A 108 -5.82 14.46 -15.80
CA SER A 108 -4.46 14.98 -15.60
C SER A 108 -4.46 16.25 -14.76
N LEU A 109 -5.35 17.21 -15.05
CA LEU A 109 -5.44 18.46 -14.29
C LEU A 109 -5.91 18.24 -12.86
N THR A 110 -6.92 17.38 -12.66
CA THR A 110 -7.39 17.03 -11.30
C THR A 110 -6.32 16.35 -10.48
N SER A 111 -5.48 15.51 -11.09
CA SER A 111 -4.38 14.86 -10.38
C SER A 111 -3.34 15.85 -9.83
N LEU A 112 -3.19 17.03 -10.43
CA LEU A 112 -2.21 18.03 -9.97
C LEU A 112 -2.56 18.60 -8.58
N TRP A 113 -3.84 18.51 -8.16
CA TRP A 113 -4.30 18.88 -6.82
C TRP A 113 -3.95 17.78 -5.81
N SER A 114 -2.65 17.61 -5.55
CA SER A 114 -2.11 16.66 -4.58
C SER A 114 -1.20 17.39 -3.60
N ALA A 115 -1.27 17.04 -2.32
CA ALA A 115 -0.39 17.60 -1.28
C ALA A 115 1.10 17.42 -1.62
N PHE A 116 1.46 16.32 -2.30
CA PHE A 116 2.81 16.06 -2.77
C PHE A 116 3.31 17.09 -3.80
N ASN A 117 2.44 17.74 -4.56
CA ASN A 117 2.86 18.78 -5.51
C ASN A 117 3.15 20.12 -4.82
N VAL A 118 2.66 20.30 -3.60
CA VAL A 118 2.87 21.52 -2.80
C VAL A 118 4.07 21.35 -1.86
N SER A 119 4.33 20.13 -1.37
CA SER A 119 5.38 19.87 -0.38
C SER A 119 6.80 20.30 -0.77
N PRO A 120 7.30 20.10 -2.03
CA PRO A 120 8.64 20.55 -2.41
C PRO A 120 8.78 22.07 -2.32
N PHE A 121 7.72 22.80 -2.71
CA PHE A 121 7.73 24.25 -2.65
C PHE A 121 7.71 24.77 -1.21
N LEU A 122 6.88 24.18 -0.34
CA LEU A 122 6.85 24.55 1.08
C LEU A 122 8.19 24.29 1.78
N LEU A 123 8.88 23.21 1.42
CA LEU A 123 10.16 22.85 2.02
C LEU A 123 11.33 23.69 1.47
N MET A 124 11.32 24.04 0.19
CA MET A 124 12.50 24.62 -0.47
C MET A 124 12.38 26.13 -0.71
N VAL A 125 11.20 26.65 -1.01
CA VAL A 125 11.06 28.08 -1.38
C VAL A 125 11.40 29.04 -0.23
N PRO A 126 10.89 28.86 1.01
CA PRO A 126 11.28 29.76 2.11
C PRO A 126 12.78 29.77 2.38
N PHE A 127 13.43 28.60 2.34
CA PHE A 127 14.88 28.46 2.41
C PHE A 127 15.60 29.20 1.27
N LEU A 128 15.14 29.05 0.02
CA LEU A 128 15.74 29.72 -1.14
C LEU A 128 15.54 31.24 -1.11
N ILE A 129 14.42 31.73 -0.57
CA ILE A 129 14.23 33.17 -0.31
C ILE A 129 15.30 33.65 0.69
N LYS A 130 15.51 32.89 1.76
CA LYS A 130 16.46 33.22 2.83
C LYS A 130 17.90 33.32 2.32
N ILE A 131 18.33 32.36 1.50
CA ILE A 131 19.72 32.25 1.03
C ILE A 131 19.94 33.08 -0.24
N LEU A 132 19.11 32.95 -1.28
CA LEU A 132 19.40 33.55 -2.58
C LEU A 132 18.79 34.94 -2.74
N LEU A 133 17.51 35.10 -2.36
CA LEU A 133 16.77 36.33 -2.66
C LEU A 133 17.24 37.51 -1.81
N PHE A 134 17.55 37.28 -0.52
CA PHE A 134 18.12 38.33 0.33
C PHE A 134 19.58 38.67 -0.01
N GLU A 135 20.31 37.77 -0.66
CA GLU A 135 21.67 38.02 -1.18
C GLU A 135 21.65 38.69 -2.58
N GLY A 136 20.46 38.91 -3.16
CA GLY A 136 20.28 39.59 -4.45
C GLY A 136 20.36 38.67 -5.68
N GLU A 137 20.47 37.35 -5.51
CA GLU A 137 20.57 36.37 -6.60
C GLU A 137 19.21 35.99 -7.21
N ILE A 138 18.51 36.97 -7.76
CA ILE A 138 17.12 36.81 -8.24
C ILE A 138 17.02 35.77 -9.39
N LEU A 139 17.97 35.77 -10.33
CA LEU A 139 17.93 34.85 -11.48
C LEU A 139 18.16 33.40 -11.04
N SER A 140 19.14 33.15 -10.16
CA SER A 140 19.42 31.83 -9.56
C SER A 140 18.19 31.30 -8.84
N PHE A 141 17.52 32.15 -8.04
CA PHE A 141 16.29 31.83 -7.34
C PHE A 141 15.18 31.31 -8.27
N PHE A 142 14.90 32.00 -9.38
CA PHE A 142 13.91 31.53 -10.35
C PHE A 142 14.37 30.25 -11.08
N GLY A 143 15.67 30.10 -11.36
CA GLY A 143 16.25 28.86 -11.90
C GLY A 143 15.94 27.66 -11.01
N PHE A 144 16.08 27.81 -9.68
CA PHE A 144 15.71 26.76 -8.73
C PHE A 144 14.20 26.49 -8.69
N ILE A 145 13.36 27.54 -8.67
CA ILE A 145 11.90 27.37 -8.69
C ILE A 145 11.44 26.58 -9.91
N PHE A 146 11.95 26.91 -11.10
CA PHE A 146 11.58 26.20 -12.33
C PHE A 146 12.07 24.75 -12.32
N SER A 147 13.27 24.49 -11.81
CA SER A 147 13.78 23.13 -11.67
C SER A 147 12.95 22.30 -10.67
N ILE A 148 12.58 22.88 -9.53
CA ILE A 148 11.70 22.25 -8.53
C ILE A 148 10.33 21.95 -9.16
N ALA A 149 9.76 22.90 -9.91
CA ALA A 149 8.50 22.69 -10.61
C ALA A 149 8.59 21.57 -11.67
N GLY A 150 9.65 21.57 -12.47
CA GLY A 150 9.90 20.55 -13.50
C GLY A 150 10.03 19.14 -12.91
N LEU A 151 10.83 18.98 -11.86
CA LEU A 151 11.00 17.70 -11.16
C LEU A 151 9.72 17.25 -10.44
N THR A 152 8.98 18.18 -9.84
CA THR A 152 7.68 17.89 -9.22
C THR A 152 6.69 17.37 -10.26
N LEU A 153 6.60 18.01 -11.43
CA LEU A 153 5.75 17.55 -12.53
C LEU A 153 6.21 16.19 -13.08
N PHE A 154 7.52 15.99 -13.24
CA PHE A 154 8.08 14.71 -13.66
C PHE A 154 7.68 13.60 -12.70
N ASN A 155 7.99 13.75 -11.40
CA ASN A 155 7.64 12.76 -10.37
C ASN A 155 6.14 12.50 -10.30
N HIS A 156 5.33 13.54 -10.38
CA HIS A 156 3.87 13.46 -10.38
C HIS A 156 3.35 12.57 -11.52
N PHE A 157 3.73 12.86 -12.77
CA PHE A 157 3.22 12.09 -13.90
C PHE A 157 3.89 10.72 -14.04
N PHE A 158 5.16 10.59 -13.66
CA PHE A 158 5.87 9.32 -13.64
C PHE A 158 5.25 8.36 -12.62
N SER A 159 4.94 8.83 -11.41
CA SER A 159 4.30 8.01 -10.37
C SER A 159 2.92 7.49 -10.82
N LEU A 160 2.12 8.33 -11.48
CA LEU A 160 0.80 7.92 -12.01
C LEU A 160 0.95 6.93 -13.17
N TRP A 161 1.89 7.17 -14.08
CA TRP A 161 2.17 6.31 -15.21
C TRP A 161 2.63 4.92 -14.78
N ILE A 162 3.60 4.85 -13.87
CA ILE A 162 4.15 3.57 -13.40
C ILE A 162 3.12 2.78 -12.62
N LYS A 163 2.32 3.42 -11.75
CA LYS A 163 1.21 2.76 -11.04
C LYS A 163 0.18 2.16 -11.99
N ARG A 164 -0.14 2.84 -13.09
CA ARG A 164 -1.08 2.29 -14.09
C ARG A 164 -0.46 1.14 -14.89
N LYS A 165 0.83 1.22 -15.21
CA LYS A 165 1.56 0.14 -15.88
C LYS A 165 1.67 -1.12 -15.01
N ILE A 166 1.92 -0.96 -13.72
CA ILE A 166 1.94 -2.05 -12.74
C ILE A 166 0.54 -2.70 -12.60
N ASN A 167 -0.50 -1.86 -12.61
CA ASN A 167 -1.89 -2.30 -12.70
C ASN A 167 -2.20 -3.09 -13.98
N LEU A 168 -1.33 -3.14 -14.98
CA LEU A 168 -1.41 -4.03 -16.14
C LEU A 168 -0.46 -5.23 -15.99
N ASN A 169 0.79 -5.00 -15.62
CA ASN A 169 1.82 -6.03 -15.46
C ASN A 169 2.62 -5.88 -14.15
N VAL A 170 2.50 -6.86 -13.24
CA VAL A 170 3.16 -6.84 -11.93
C VAL A 170 4.69 -6.87 -12.03
N TRP A 171 5.26 -7.46 -13.09
CA TRP A 171 6.71 -7.49 -13.30
C TRP A 171 7.34 -6.10 -13.42
N ILE A 172 6.57 -5.09 -13.83
CA ILE A 172 7.04 -3.70 -13.89
C ILE A 172 7.34 -3.18 -12.47
N MET A 173 6.62 -3.65 -11.45
CA MET A 173 6.88 -3.29 -10.06
C MET A 173 8.18 -3.91 -9.58
N VAL A 174 8.41 -5.19 -9.92
CA VAL A 174 9.67 -5.87 -9.59
C VAL A 174 10.83 -5.13 -10.24
N ALA A 175 10.72 -4.79 -11.54
CA ALA A 175 11.74 -4.03 -12.26
C ALA A 175 12.00 -2.64 -11.66
N PHE A 176 10.94 -1.94 -11.23
CA PHE A 176 11.05 -0.62 -10.60
C PHE A 176 11.70 -0.67 -9.22
N LEU A 177 11.28 -1.62 -8.37
CA LEU A 177 11.87 -1.78 -7.05
C LEU A 177 13.32 -2.30 -7.15
N SER A 178 13.61 -3.20 -8.09
CA SER A 178 14.97 -3.67 -8.33
C SER A 178 15.86 -2.54 -8.83
N SER A 179 15.39 -1.68 -9.74
CA SER A 179 16.20 -0.55 -10.23
C SER A 179 16.51 0.45 -9.12
N LEU A 180 15.54 0.78 -8.27
CA LEU A 180 15.75 1.61 -7.09
C LEU A 180 16.73 0.98 -6.10
N THR A 181 16.60 -0.32 -5.84
CA THR A 181 17.50 -1.06 -4.94
C THR A 181 18.93 -1.06 -5.48
N ILE A 182 19.10 -1.28 -6.79
CA ILE A 182 20.41 -1.24 -7.46
C ILE A 182 21.03 0.16 -7.36
N ILE A 183 20.26 1.21 -7.60
CA ILE A 183 20.72 2.60 -7.47
C ILE A 183 21.20 2.88 -6.04
N ILE A 184 20.40 2.50 -5.02
CA ILE A 184 20.74 2.72 -3.61
C ILE A 184 21.98 1.91 -3.20
N LEU A 185 22.07 0.63 -3.61
CA LEU A 185 23.23 -0.21 -3.33
C LEU A 185 24.49 0.33 -4.00
N SER A 186 24.37 0.85 -5.23
CA SER A 186 25.50 1.40 -5.98
C SER A 186 26.07 2.67 -5.34
N ASP A 187 25.20 3.46 -4.72
CA ASP A 187 25.52 4.73 -4.06
C ASP A 187 26.08 4.55 -2.65
N PHE A 188 25.45 3.72 -1.81
CA PHE A 188 25.86 3.58 -0.41
C PHE A 188 26.80 2.41 -0.11
N TYR A 189 26.77 1.34 -0.91
CA TYR A 189 27.53 0.12 -0.61
C TYR A 189 28.71 -0.10 -1.56
N LEU A 190 28.50 0.13 -2.85
CA LEU A 190 29.55 -0.05 -3.88
C LEU A 190 30.35 1.24 -4.13
N ASN A 191 29.90 2.40 -3.63
CA ASN A 191 30.50 3.73 -3.84
C ASN A 191 30.85 4.03 -5.32
N SER A 192 30.16 3.37 -6.27
CA SER A 192 30.51 3.42 -7.69
C SER A 192 29.83 4.58 -8.43
N ILE A 193 28.66 5.01 -7.94
CA ILE A 193 27.88 6.13 -8.47
C ILE A 193 27.54 7.00 -7.27
N SER A 194 27.82 8.31 -7.30
CA SER A 194 27.38 9.21 -6.23
C SER A 194 26.23 10.10 -6.69
N ILE A 195 25.02 9.83 -6.20
CA ILE A 195 23.83 10.64 -6.56
C ILE A 195 24.00 12.08 -6.07
N SER A 196 24.65 12.26 -4.92
CA SER A 196 25.00 13.59 -4.39
C SER A 196 25.88 14.40 -5.34
N SER A 197 26.87 13.78 -5.99
CA SER A 197 27.79 14.49 -6.88
C SER A 197 27.09 14.88 -8.19
N LEU A 198 26.27 13.98 -8.74
CA LEU A 198 25.43 14.27 -9.91
C LEU A 198 24.45 15.40 -9.61
N SER A 199 23.83 15.38 -8.43
CA SER A 199 22.91 16.43 -7.97
C SER A 199 23.65 17.78 -7.92
N ARG A 200 24.79 17.87 -7.23
CA ARG A 200 25.60 19.10 -7.17
C ARG A 200 26.00 19.59 -8.55
N TYR A 201 26.50 18.72 -9.42
CA TYR A 201 26.91 19.09 -10.76
C TYR A 201 25.76 19.73 -11.56
N LEU A 202 24.56 19.14 -11.52
CA LEU A 202 23.40 19.67 -12.24
C LEU A 202 22.92 21.01 -11.64
N PHE A 203 22.77 21.09 -10.33
CA PHE A 203 22.17 22.25 -9.67
C PHE A 203 23.15 23.43 -9.51
N ASN A 204 24.46 23.19 -9.38
CA ASN A 204 25.46 24.25 -9.47
C ASN A 204 25.47 24.88 -10.87
N LYS A 205 25.30 24.08 -11.94
CA LYS A 205 25.15 24.60 -13.29
C LYS A 205 23.87 25.41 -13.46
N ILE A 206 22.76 24.99 -12.86
CA ILE A 206 21.51 25.76 -12.88
C ILE A 206 21.66 27.07 -12.10
N ALA A 207 22.35 27.06 -10.95
CA ALA A 207 22.64 28.28 -10.20
C ALA A 207 23.47 29.27 -11.04
N ALA A 208 24.54 28.81 -11.69
CA ALA A 208 25.37 29.64 -12.56
C ALA A 208 24.67 30.07 -13.87
N SER A 209 23.79 29.22 -14.41
CA SER A 209 23.08 29.45 -15.67
C SER A 209 21.59 29.08 -15.58
N PRO A 210 20.75 29.98 -15.03
CA PRO A 210 19.35 29.70 -14.68
C PRO A 210 18.45 29.24 -15.83
N HIS A 211 18.78 29.59 -17.07
CA HIS A 211 18.05 29.15 -18.26
C HIS A 211 18.10 27.62 -18.46
N LEU A 212 19.09 26.92 -17.90
CA LEU A 212 19.14 25.45 -17.93
C LEU A 212 17.96 24.78 -17.20
N SER A 213 17.28 25.50 -16.30
CA SER A 213 16.07 25.02 -15.63
C SER A 213 14.93 24.69 -16.62
N ILE A 214 14.94 25.28 -17.82
CA ILE A 214 13.99 24.98 -18.90
C ILE A 214 14.08 23.51 -19.32
N ILE A 215 15.28 22.92 -19.32
CA ILE A 215 15.48 21.50 -19.66
C ILE A 215 14.76 20.62 -18.63
N VAL A 216 14.83 20.99 -17.35
CA VAL A 216 14.17 20.26 -16.26
C VAL A 216 12.64 20.36 -16.38
N VAL A 217 12.12 21.54 -16.72
CA VAL A 217 10.69 21.72 -17.01
C VAL A 217 10.25 20.92 -18.22
N LEU A 218 11.08 20.87 -19.27
CA LEU A 218 10.82 20.12 -20.49
C LEU A 218 10.76 18.60 -20.21
N LEU A 219 11.60 18.07 -19.33
CA LEU A 219 11.50 16.68 -18.85
C LEU A 219 10.14 16.39 -18.19
N GLY A 220 9.66 17.30 -17.33
CA GLY A 220 8.32 17.20 -16.74
C GLY A 220 7.21 17.22 -17.80
N ALA A 221 7.33 18.07 -18.82
CA ALA A 221 6.38 18.15 -19.92
C ALA A 221 6.38 16.90 -20.82
N ILE A 222 7.55 16.31 -21.09
CA ILE A 222 7.67 15.02 -21.79
C ILE A 222 6.97 13.92 -21.00
N MET A 223 7.18 13.86 -19.68
CA MET A 223 6.54 12.86 -18.85
C MET A 223 5.01 13.01 -18.81
N TYR A 224 4.51 14.25 -18.78
CA TYR A 224 3.09 14.53 -18.96
C TYR A 224 2.56 14.00 -20.31
N TYR A 225 3.31 14.21 -21.39
CA TYR A 225 2.95 13.73 -22.72
C TYR A 225 2.86 12.19 -22.77
N LEU A 226 3.86 11.50 -22.23
CA LEU A 226 3.90 10.03 -22.15
C LEU A 226 2.72 9.48 -21.33
N HIS A 227 2.44 10.09 -20.17
CA HIS A 227 1.29 9.74 -19.34
C HIS A 227 -0.04 9.94 -20.09
N ARG A 228 -0.18 11.07 -20.80
CA ARG A 228 -1.37 11.38 -21.60
C ARG A 228 -1.59 10.38 -22.74
N GLN A 229 -0.54 10.02 -23.48
CA GLN A 229 -0.62 9.01 -24.53
C GLN A 229 -1.02 7.63 -23.97
N PHE A 230 -0.44 7.26 -22.83
CA PHE A 230 -0.79 6.01 -22.15
C PHE A 230 -2.27 5.98 -21.75
N LEU A 231 -2.81 7.09 -21.22
CA LEU A 231 -4.24 7.18 -20.90
C LEU A 231 -5.12 7.06 -22.14
N LEU A 232 -4.79 7.78 -23.22
CA LEU A 232 -5.60 7.75 -24.45
C LEU A 232 -5.69 6.36 -25.08
N SER A 233 -4.60 5.57 -25.00
CA SER A 233 -4.54 4.20 -25.53
C SER A 233 -5.23 3.17 -24.64
N ASN A 234 -5.27 3.37 -23.33
CA ASN A 234 -5.79 2.38 -22.36
C ASN A 234 -7.17 2.74 -21.77
N LEU A 235 -7.88 3.74 -22.31
CA LEU A 235 -9.21 4.15 -21.83
C LEU A 235 -10.37 3.31 -22.42
N TYR A 236 -10.10 2.29 -23.24
CA TYR A 236 -11.13 1.44 -23.83
C TYR A 236 -11.73 0.48 -22.81
N ILE A 237 -13.06 0.35 -22.81
CA ILE A 237 -13.78 -0.70 -22.09
C ILE A 237 -13.37 -2.08 -22.63
N ASP A 238 -13.06 -2.16 -23.93
CA ASP A 238 -12.74 -3.40 -24.63
C ASP A 238 -11.37 -4.02 -24.27
N ASP A 239 -10.41 -3.23 -23.77
CA ASP A 239 -9.11 -3.76 -23.31
C ASP A 239 -9.21 -4.44 -21.93
N LEU A 240 -10.31 -4.23 -21.18
CA LEU A 240 -10.67 -5.07 -20.03
C LEU A 240 -11.28 -6.41 -20.45
N HIS A 241 -11.82 -6.50 -21.68
CA HIS A 241 -12.51 -7.68 -22.21
C HIS A 241 -11.71 -8.50 -23.22
N LYS A 242 -10.53 -8.05 -23.66
CA LYS A 242 -9.55 -8.90 -24.38
C LYS A 242 -8.83 -9.92 -23.48
N LYS A 243 -9.56 -10.58 -22.58
CA LYS A 243 -9.18 -11.93 -22.19
C LYS A 243 -9.96 -12.86 -23.08
N ARG A 244 -9.28 -13.45 -24.07
CA ARG A 244 -9.71 -14.72 -24.66
C ARG A 244 -10.24 -15.56 -23.51
N ALA A 245 -11.50 -15.94 -23.59
CA ALA A 245 -12.11 -16.88 -22.66
C ALA A 245 -11.44 -18.24 -22.87
N VAL A 246 -10.19 -18.36 -22.45
CA VAL A 246 -9.66 -19.65 -22.07
C VAL A 246 -10.46 -19.99 -20.84
N ARG A 247 -11.54 -20.76 -21.04
CA ARG A 247 -12.14 -21.57 -19.98
C ARG A 247 -11.04 -22.52 -19.50
N LYS A 248 -10.08 -22.00 -18.73
CA LYS A 248 -9.37 -22.83 -17.76
C LYS A 248 -10.44 -23.16 -16.74
N SER A 249 -11.13 -24.27 -16.99
CA SER A 249 -11.77 -25.02 -15.92
C SER A 249 -10.65 -25.23 -14.90
N PHE A 250 -10.64 -24.42 -13.83
CA PHE A 250 -9.89 -24.80 -12.65
C PHE A 250 -10.63 -26.02 -12.13
N THR A 251 -10.12 -27.17 -12.56
CA THR A 251 -10.40 -28.51 -12.05
C THR A 251 -10.47 -28.45 -10.54
N ASP A 252 -11.41 -29.20 -9.99
CA ASP A 252 -11.64 -29.32 -8.55
C ASP A 252 -10.31 -29.57 -7.84
N ILE A 253 -10.00 -28.77 -6.80
CA ILE A 253 -8.78 -28.96 -6.01
C ILE A 253 -9.06 -30.17 -5.10
N PRO A 254 -8.58 -31.38 -5.43
CA PRO A 254 -9.09 -32.61 -4.81
C PRO A 254 -8.74 -32.67 -3.32
N PHE A 255 -7.63 -32.03 -2.95
CA PHE A 255 -7.18 -31.91 -1.57
C PHE A 255 -8.22 -31.24 -0.65
N LEU A 256 -8.90 -30.19 -1.13
CA LEU A 256 -9.89 -29.47 -0.33
C LEU A 256 -11.24 -30.18 -0.27
N GLY A 257 -11.54 -31.07 -1.22
CA GLY A 257 -12.76 -31.88 -1.21
C GLY A 257 -12.90 -32.76 0.03
N ARG A 258 -11.79 -33.08 0.71
CA ARG A 258 -11.76 -33.84 1.98
C ARG A 258 -12.49 -33.15 3.14
N PHE A 259 -12.70 -31.83 3.05
CA PHE A 259 -13.39 -31.05 4.08
C PHE A 259 -14.90 -30.91 3.83
N GLY A 260 -15.46 -31.62 2.84
CA GLY A 260 -16.88 -31.54 2.47
C GLY A 260 -17.27 -30.14 1.97
N LEU A 261 -18.50 -29.72 2.28
CA LEU A 261 -19.04 -28.43 1.87
C LEU A 261 -18.15 -27.22 2.25
N PRO A 262 -17.58 -27.12 3.48
CA PRO A 262 -16.59 -26.08 3.80
C PRO A 262 -15.38 -26.07 2.86
N GLY A 263 -14.92 -27.24 2.41
CA GLY A 263 -13.83 -27.37 1.46
C GLY A 263 -14.18 -26.84 0.08
N GLU A 264 -15.35 -27.18 -0.43
CA GLU A 264 -15.87 -26.66 -1.71
C GLU A 264 -16.03 -25.14 -1.69
N LEU A 265 -16.54 -24.58 -0.60
CA LEU A 265 -16.62 -23.12 -0.40
C LEU A 265 -15.24 -22.47 -0.36
N ALA A 266 -14.23 -23.13 0.26
CA ALA A 266 -12.85 -22.65 0.24
C ALA A 266 -12.24 -22.71 -1.18
N VAL A 267 -12.60 -23.71 -1.99
CA VAL A 267 -12.21 -23.77 -3.41
C VAL A 267 -12.82 -22.61 -4.20
N LEU A 268 -14.08 -22.25 -3.95
CA LEU A 268 -14.70 -21.08 -4.58
C LEU A 268 -13.96 -19.78 -4.23
N GLU A 269 -13.47 -19.65 -2.99
CA GLU A 269 -12.65 -18.51 -2.59
C GLU A 269 -11.29 -18.47 -3.27
N LEU A 270 -10.60 -19.61 -3.38
CA LEU A 270 -9.37 -19.70 -4.17
C LEU A 270 -9.61 -19.33 -5.63
N LYS A 271 -10.71 -19.81 -6.22
CA LYS A 271 -11.13 -19.41 -7.58
C LYS A 271 -11.38 -17.90 -7.65
N LEU A 272 -12.00 -17.28 -6.64
CA LEU A 272 -12.17 -15.82 -6.56
C LEU A 272 -10.83 -15.09 -6.53
N ILE A 273 -9.87 -15.56 -5.71
CA ILE A 273 -8.53 -15.00 -5.62
C ILE A 273 -7.83 -15.08 -6.97
N PHE A 274 -7.74 -16.27 -7.57
CA PHE A 274 -7.02 -16.48 -8.82
C PHE A 274 -7.73 -15.88 -10.04
N ARG A 275 -9.05 -15.68 -10.00
CA ARG A 275 -9.79 -15.04 -11.11
C ARG A 275 -9.60 -13.53 -11.12
N ASN A 276 -9.63 -12.89 -9.97
CA ASN A 276 -9.62 -11.43 -9.87
C ASN A 276 -8.21 -10.87 -9.68
N LYS A 277 -7.89 -9.71 -10.28
CA LYS A 277 -6.53 -9.16 -10.22
C LYS A 277 -6.17 -8.70 -8.80
N ARG A 278 -7.13 -8.10 -8.11
CA ARG A 278 -6.94 -7.48 -6.78
C ARG A 278 -6.59 -8.47 -5.67
N PRO A 279 -7.45 -9.45 -5.32
CA PRO A 279 -7.12 -10.42 -4.28
C PRO A 279 -5.88 -11.26 -4.64
N ARG A 280 -5.69 -11.60 -5.92
CA ARG A 280 -4.45 -12.25 -6.39
C ARG A 280 -3.22 -11.41 -6.08
N SER A 281 -3.25 -10.12 -6.44
CA SER A 281 -2.15 -9.21 -6.16
C SER A 281 -1.86 -9.12 -4.67
N THR A 282 -2.88 -9.01 -3.81
CA THR A 282 -2.71 -8.97 -2.35
C THR A 282 -2.00 -10.21 -1.83
N VAL A 283 -2.44 -11.41 -2.23
CA VAL A 283 -1.81 -12.67 -1.83
C VAL A 283 -0.39 -12.78 -2.43
N THR A 284 -0.19 -12.47 -3.70
CA THR A 284 1.17 -12.52 -4.30
C THR A 284 2.13 -11.52 -3.68
N MET A 285 1.67 -10.31 -3.33
CA MET A 285 2.50 -9.32 -2.64
C MET A 285 2.92 -9.83 -1.28
N SER A 286 2.01 -10.45 -0.53
CA SER A 286 2.33 -11.04 0.76
C SER A 286 3.41 -12.13 0.68
N LEU A 287 3.49 -12.86 -0.45
CA LEU A 287 4.57 -13.84 -0.70
C LEU A 287 5.92 -13.16 -1.00
N VAL A 288 5.95 -12.02 -1.69
CA VAL A 288 7.21 -11.27 -1.90
C VAL A 288 7.77 -10.75 -0.57
N PHE A 289 6.89 -10.36 0.36
CA PHE A 289 7.31 -9.97 1.71
C PHE A 289 7.90 -11.12 2.54
N LEU A 290 7.82 -12.38 2.09
CA LEU A 290 8.58 -13.47 2.71
C LEU A 290 10.09 -13.22 2.68
N PHE A 291 10.60 -12.54 1.66
CA PHE A 291 12.03 -12.19 1.55
C PHE A 291 12.49 -11.13 2.56
N TYR A 292 11.54 -10.42 3.18
CA TYR A 292 11.86 -9.37 4.15
C TYR A 292 12.52 -9.94 5.41
N GLY A 293 12.34 -11.23 5.70
CA GLY A 293 13.08 -11.92 6.76
C GLY A 293 14.60 -11.87 6.62
N LEU A 294 15.13 -11.80 5.39
CA LEU A 294 16.57 -11.71 5.15
C LEU A 294 17.20 -10.45 5.75
N LEU A 295 16.42 -9.37 5.87
CA LEU A 295 16.89 -8.12 6.49
C LEU A 295 16.98 -8.23 8.01
N PHE A 296 16.02 -8.94 8.62
CA PHE A 296 15.91 -9.04 10.07
C PHE A 296 16.78 -10.14 10.68
N TYR A 297 16.82 -11.33 10.07
CA TYR A 297 17.59 -12.45 10.62
C TYR A 297 19.10 -12.26 10.50
N ARG A 298 19.57 -11.34 9.64
CA ARG A 298 20.99 -11.00 9.53
C ARG A 298 21.50 -10.11 10.67
N ARG A 299 20.63 -9.31 11.29
CA ARG A 299 20.94 -8.37 12.37
C ARG A 299 20.17 -8.74 13.65
N ALA A 300 20.01 -10.03 13.91
CA ALA A 300 19.24 -10.49 15.04
C ALA A 300 19.89 -10.03 16.36
N ASP A 301 19.36 -8.97 16.97
CA ASP A 301 19.72 -8.59 18.33
C ASP A 301 19.34 -9.70 19.32
N ASP A 302 20.09 -9.83 20.41
CA ASP A 302 19.86 -10.84 21.46
C ASP A 302 18.48 -10.73 22.11
N ASP A 303 17.79 -9.58 22.01
CA ASP A 303 16.51 -9.34 22.68
C ASP A 303 15.34 -10.17 22.08
N GLY A 304 15.46 -10.66 20.85
CA GLY A 304 14.53 -11.64 20.26
C GLY A 304 13.14 -11.10 19.88
N MET A 305 12.74 -9.90 20.28
CA MET A 305 11.47 -9.28 19.86
C MET A 305 11.38 -9.11 18.35
N MET A 306 12.46 -8.62 17.74
CA MET A 306 12.54 -8.41 16.29
C MET A 306 12.39 -9.73 15.53
N LEU A 307 12.87 -10.84 16.09
CA LEU A 307 12.70 -12.19 15.53
C LEU A 307 11.24 -12.64 15.54
N ILE A 308 10.51 -12.37 16.63
CA ILE A 308 9.08 -12.68 16.73
C ILE A 308 8.28 -11.82 15.74
N LEU A 309 8.57 -10.52 15.66
CA LEU A 309 7.94 -9.62 14.69
C LEU A 309 8.18 -10.11 13.26
N ALA A 310 9.43 -10.38 12.89
CA ALA A 310 9.79 -10.90 11.58
C ALA A 310 9.10 -12.25 11.30
N GLY A 311 9.11 -13.18 12.26
CA GLY A 311 8.44 -14.47 12.12
C GLY A 311 6.94 -14.33 11.91
N MET A 312 6.29 -13.40 12.61
CA MET A 312 4.86 -13.15 12.52
C MET A 312 4.48 -12.54 11.17
N MET A 313 5.28 -11.59 10.69
CA MET A 313 5.10 -11.04 9.34
C MET A 313 5.28 -12.12 8.28
N ILE A 314 6.34 -12.91 8.30
CA ILE A 314 6.63 -13.87 7.24
C ILE A 314 5.58 -15.01 7.23
N THR A 315 5.23 -15.56 8.40
CA THR A 315 4.28 -16.70 8.48
C THR A 315 2.81 -16.29 8.41
N GLY A 316 2.47 -15.03 8.69
CA GLY A 316 1.10 -14.56 8.88
C GLY A 316 0.63 -13.46 7.92
N LEU A 317 1.51 -12.77 7.20
CA LEU A 317 1.12 -11.60 6.40
C LEU A 317 0.13 -11.94 5.28
N SER A 318 0.23 -13.12 4.66
CA SER A 318 -0.73 -13.58 3.64
C SER A 318 -2.15 -13.69 4.19
N LEU A 319 -2.26 -14.31 5.36
CA LEU A 319 -3.49 -14.46 6.12
C LEU A 319 -4.04 -13.10 6.59
N ILE A 320 -3.19 -12.22 7.14
CA ILE A 320 -3.60 -10.90 7.62
C ILE A 320 -4.09 -10.01 6.47
N GLN A 321 -3.31 -9.90 5.39
CA GLN A 321 -3.62 -9.02 4.27
C GLN A 321 -4.89 -9.44 3.52
N TYR A 322 -5.10 -10.74 3.32
CA TYR A 322 -6.34 -11.21 2.71
C TYR A 322 -7.51 -11.14 3.71
N GLY A 323 -7.28 -11.53 4.96
CA GLY A 323 -8.32 -11.65 5.99
C GLY A 323 -8.95 -10.35 6.42
N GLN A 324 -8.22 -9.23 6.41
CA GLN A 324 -8.75 -7.89 6.70
C GLN A 324 -9.97 -7.52 5.82
N PHE A 325 -10.03 -8.07 4.62
CA PHE A 325 -11.09 -7.83 3.63
C PHE A 325 -11.98 -9.05 3.38
N MET A 326 -11.96 -10.06 4.26
CA MET A 326 -12.56 -11.38 4.02
C MET A 326 -13.97 -11.33 3.40
N PHE A 327 -14.92 -10.61 4.00
CA PHE A 327 -16.27 -10.49 3.43
C PHE A 327 -16.37 -9.45 2.33
N SER A 328 -15.55 -8.40 2.39
CA SER A 328 -15.50 -7.36 1.35
C SER A 328 -15.10 -7.93 -0.02
N TRP A 329 -14.27 -8.98 -0.07
CA TRP A 329 -13.95 -9.65 -1.34
C TRP A 329 -15.18 -10.23 -2.04
N GLN A 330 -16.21 -10.58 -1.27
CA GLN A 330 -17.45 -11.17 -1.77
C GLN A 330 -18.59 -10.16 -1.88
N SER A 331 -18.33 -8.87 -1.64
CA SER A 331 -19.36 -7.83 -1.50
C SER A 331 -20.32 -7.75 -2.69
N ALA A 332 -19.85 -7.97 -3.92
CA ALA A 332 -20.66 -7.91 -5.14
C ALA A 332 -21.70 -9.03 -5.28
N HIS A 333 -21.52 -10.17 -4.60
CA HIS A 333 -22.41 -11.33 -4.67
C HIS A 333 -22.84 -11.82 -3.28
N PHE A 334 -22.63 -11.00 -2.25
CA PHE A 334 -22.91 -11.35 -0.86
C PHE A 334 -24.39 -11.66 -0.63
N ASP A 335 -25.29 -10.93 -1.30
CA ASP A 335 -26.74 -11.22 -1.28
C ASP A 335 -27.07 -12.62 -1.80
N GLY A 336 -26.35 -13.07 -2.84
CA GLY A 336 -26.48 -14.42 -3.36
C GLY A 336 -26.02 -15.47 -2.35
N ILE A 337 -24.98 -15.20 -1.57
CA ILE A 337 -24.52 -16.08 -0.49
C ILE A 337 -25.60 -16.19 0.61
N LEU A 338 -26.25 -15.07 0.95
CA LEU A 338 -27.32 -15.05 1.96
C LEU A 338 -28.60 -15.77 1.51
N ALA A 339 -28.88 -15.80 0.21
CA ALA A 339 -30.06 -16.47 -0.36
C ALA A 339 -29.86 -17.98 -0.59
N GLN A 340 -28.60 -18.44 -0.64
CA GLN A 340 -28.29 -19.86 -0.80
C GLN A 340 -28.53 -20.66 0.48
N LYS A 341 -28.81 -21.96 0.32
CA LYS A 341 -28.98 -22.92 1.42
C LYS A 341 -27.64 -23.33 2.06
N ILE A 342 -26.79 -22.35 2.38
CA ILE A 342 -25.50 -22.57 3.04
C ILE A 342 -25.65 -22.18 4.51
N SER A 343 -25.27 -23.09 5.41
CA SER A 343 -25.27 -22.76 6.83
C SER A 343 -24.18 -21.73 7.14
N ALA A 344 -24.48 -20.78 8.04
CA ALA A 344 -23.46 -19.82 8.48
C ALA A 344 -22.25 -20.52 9.13
N GLN A 345 -22.45 -21.70 9.74
CA GLN A 345 -21.34 -22.49 10.27
C GLN A 345 -20.40 -22.96 9.16
N ASP A 346 -20.92 -23.54 8.09
CA ASP A 346 -20.10 -24.03 6.97
C ASP A 346 -19.41 -22.88 6.24
N PHE A 347 -20.08 -21.73 6.13
CA PHE A 347 -19.47 -20.51 5.62
C PHE A 347 -18.23 -20.12 6.43
N PHE A 348 -18.31 -20.10 7.77
CA PHE A 348 -17.14 -19.78 8.62
C PHE A 348 -16.08 -20.89 8.60
N LYS A 349 -16.46 -22.17 8.64
CA LYS A 349 -15.53 -23.31 8.51
C LYS A 349 -14.69 -23.18 7.24
N SER A 350 -15.30 -22.79 6.12
CA SER A 350 -14.58 -22.58 4.86
C SER A 350 -13.48 -21.53 4.97
N LYS A 351 -13.70 -20.46 5.74
CA LYS A 351 -12.70 -19.41 5.95
C LYS A 351 -11.54 -19.90 6.81
N PHE A 352 -11.82 -20.70 7.84
CA PHE A 352 -10.75 -21.35 8.63
C PHE A 352 -9.91 -22.32 7.79
N VAL A 353 -10.53 -23.09 6.89
CA VAL A 353 -9.81 -23.96 5.96
C VAL A 353 -8.88 -23.13 5.08
N LEU A 354 -9.39 -22.04 4.49
CA LEU A 354 -8.59 -21.13 3.66
C LEU A 354 -7.43 -20.49 4.44
N PHE A 355 -7.67 -20.01 5.65
CA PHE A 355 -6.64 -19.43 6.51
C PHE A 355 -5.59 -20.45 6.97
N SER A 356 -6.02 -21.67 7.28
CA SER A 356 -5.09 -22.76 7.60
C SER A 356 -4.20 -23.04 6.39
N LEU A 357 -4.77 -23.10 5.18
CA LEU A 357 -4.00 -23.28 3.94
C LEU A 357 -2.97 -22.18 3.73
N PHE A 358 -3.34 -20.90 3.91
CA PHE A 358 -2.39 -19.78 3.76
C PHE A 358 -1.24 -19.86 4.76
N SER A 359 -1.53 -20.11 6.04
CA SER A 359 -0.47 -20.18 7.05
C SER A 359 0.44 -21.39 6.83
N THR A 360 -0.11 -22.55 6.45
CA THR A 360 0.69 -23.75 6.14
C THR A 360 1.60 -23.52 4.93
N ILE A 361 1.09 -22.93 3.84
CA ILE A 361 1.92 -22.62 2.66
C ILE A 361 3.01 -21.61 3.02
N SER A 362 2.65 -20.55 3.76
CA SER A 362 3.63 -19.56 4.21
C SER A 362 4.72 -20.21 5.06
N PHE A 363 4.38 -21.06 6.05
CA PHE A 363 5.33 -21.80 6.87
C PHE A 363 6.25 -22.72 6.04
N LEU A 364 5.71 -23.50 5.09
CA LEU A 364 6.52 -24.36 4.24
C LEU A 364 7.54 -23.56 3.43
N LEU A 365 7.16 -22.38 2.95
CA LEU A 365 8.06 -21.47 2.24
C LEU A 365 9.11 -20.82 3.15
N THR A 366 8.91 -20.80 4.48
CA THR A 366 9.90 -20.26 5.41
C THR A 366 10.96 -21.26 5.85
N ILE A 367 10.81 -22.55 5.57
CA ILE A 367 11.77 -23.60 5.96
C ILE A 367 13.22 -23.27 5.58
N PRO A 368 13.54 -22.70 4.40
CA PRO A 368 14.93 -22.32 4.07
C PRO A 368 15.59 -21.34 5.05
N TYR A 369 14.81 -20.60 5.85
CA TYR A 369 15.36 -19.72 6.90
C TYR A 369 16.03 -20.48 8.06
N VAL A 370 15.92 -21.81 8.12
CA VAL A 370 16.76 -22.67 8.98
C VAL A 370 18.24 -22.36 8.81
N TYR A 371 18.66 -21.88 7.63
CA TYR A 371 20.03 -21.41 7.38
C TYR A 371 20.56 -20.43 8.44
N PHE A 372 19.70 -19.57 8.99
CA PHE A 372 20.07 -18.60 10.02
C PHE A 372 20.01 -19.16 11.46
N GLY A 373 19.57 -20.42 11.62
CA GLY A 373 19.55 -21.15 12.89
C GLY A 373 18.25 -21.90 13.18
N TRP A 374 18.35 -23.02 13.90
CA TRP A 374 17.20 -23.85 14.31
C TRP A 374 16.15 -23.11 15.15
N LYS A 375 16.58 -22.11 15.92
CA LYS A 375 15.68 -21.24 16.70
C LYS A 375 14.67 -20.51 15.80
N ILE A 376 15.07 -20.13 14.58
CA ILE A 376 14.19 -19.41 13.65
C ILE A 376 13.10 -20.32 13.11
N LEU A 377 13.42 -21.57 12.79
CA LEU A 377 12.42 -22.55 12.41
C LEU A 377 11.41 -22.79 13.53
N LEU A 378 11.89 -22.95 14.77
CA LEU A 378 11.02 -23.11 15.94
C LEU A 378 10.08 -21.91 16.11
N ILE A 379 10.59 -20.68 15.95
CA ILE A 379 9.77 -19.46 15.95
C ILE A 379 8.71 -19.51 14.84
N HIS A 380 9.07 -19.88 13.62
CA HIS A 380 8.13 -19.96 12.50
C HIS A 380 7.06 -21.02 12.72
N THR A 381 7.42 -22.17 13.31
CA THR A 381 6.45 -23.21 13.66
C THR A 381 5.46 -22.71 14.71
N MET A 382 5.94 -22.13 15.81
CA MET A 382 5.06 -21.63 16.89
C MET A 382 4.17 -20.48 16.41
N LEU A 383 4.70 -19.59 15.57
CA LEU A 383 3.92 -18.48 15.00
C LEU A 383 2.96 -18.93 13.89
N SER A 384 3.25 -20.01 13.17
CA SER A 384 2.26 -20.62 12.26
C SER A 384 1.09 -21.19 13.04
N LEU A 385 1.32 -21.87 14.17
CA LEU A 385 0.25 -22.33 15.06
C LEU A 385 -0.57 -21.16 15.61
N TRP A 386 0.10 -20.09 16.05
CA TRP A 386 -0.55 -18.84 16.46
C TRP A 386 -1.43 -18.27 15.34
N ASN A 387 -0.95 -18.25 14.10
CA ASN A 387 -1.69 -17.72 12.95
C ASN A 387 -2.93 -18.54 12.61
N ILE A 388 -2.81 -19.87 12.63
CA ILE A 388 -3.92 -20.79 12.37
C ILE A 388 -4.97 -20.71 13.50
N GLY A 389 -4.55 -20.60 14.75
CA GLY A 389 -5.43 -20.52 15.91
C GLY A 389 -5.97 -19.11 16.15
N VAL A 390 -5.12 -18.21 16.62
CA VAL A 390 -5.51 -16.89 17.16
C VAL A 390 -5.76 -15.88 16.04
N SER A 391 -4.83 -15.71 15.10
CA SER A 391 -4.95 -14.65 14.07
C SER A 391 -6.17 -14.88 13.17
N SER A 392 -6.44 -16.14 12.80
CA SER A 392 -7.62 -16.52 12.00
C SER A 392 -8.92 -16.10 12.68
N LEU A 393 -9.02 -16.27 14.01
CA LEU A 393 -10.18 -15.90 14.80
C LEU A 393 -10.38 -14.40 14.91
N ILE A 394 -9.32 -13.66 15.23
CA ILE A 394 -9.36 -12.20 15.32
C ILE A 394 -9.79 -11.60 13.98
N LEU A 395 -9.26 -12.10 12.87
CA LEU A 395 -9.62 -11.64 11.53
C LEU A 395 -11.08 -11.92 11.18
N LEU A 396 -11.62 -13.08 11.54
CA LEU A 396 -13.04 -13.39 11.29
C LEU A 396 -13.98 -12.62 12.21
N ALA A 397 -13.59 -12.38 13.46
CA ALA A 397 -14.31 -11.48 14.36
C ALA A 397 -14.38 -10.08 13.77
N PHE A 398 -13.28 -9.60 13.21
CA PHE A 398 -13.26 -8.30 12.56
C PHE A 398 -14.03 -8.26 11.23
N ALA A 399 -13.99 -9.34 10.44
CA ALA A 399 -14.75 -9.41 9.20
C ALA A 399 -16.25 -9.16 9.43
N ASN A 400 -16.80 -9.59 10.58
CA ASN A 400 -18.17 -9.29 10.99
C ASN A 400 -18.46 -7.79 11.22
N TRP A 401 -17.44 -6.95 11.35
CA TRP A 401 -17.56 -5.50 11.53
C TRP A 401 -17.17 -4.71 10.28
N ASN A 402 -16.70 -5.39 9.23
CA ASN A 402 -16.32 -4.76 7.98
C ASN A 402 -17.44 -4.85 6.94
N TYR A 403 -18.06 -3.72 6.65
CA TYR A 403 -19.17 -3.58 5.70
C TYR A 403 -18.83 -2.65 4.52
N LYS A 404 -17.53 -2.48 4.22
CA LYS A 404 -17.10 -1.68 3.06
C LYS A 404 -17.06 -2.53 1.78
N TYR A 405 -17.74 -2.05 0.75
CA TYR A 405 -17.74 -2.64 -0.59
C TYR A 405 -16.36 -2.54 -1.27
N ILE A 406 -15.96 -3.61 -1.97
CA ILE A 406 -14.72 -3.67 -2.75
C ILE A 406 -15.08 -4.08 -4.18
N ASP A 407 -14.84 -3.18 -5.13
CA ASP A 407 -14.97 -3.49 -6.56
C ASP A 407 -13.76 -4.32 -7.02
N LEU A 408 -14.01 -5.59 -7.34
CA LEU A 408 -13.00 -6.53 -7.85
C LEU A 408 -12.60 -6.24 -9.31
N SER A 409 -13.40 -5.46 -10.05
CA SER A 409 -13.15 -5.10 -11.45
C SER A 409 -12.15 -3.96 -11.61
N LYS A 410 -11.85 -3.23 -10.53
CA LYS A 410 -10.85 -2.15 -10.51
C LYS A 410 -9.43 -2.72 -10.34
N GLY A 411 -8.45 -2.00 -10.88
CA GLY A 411 -7.02 -2.34 -10.82
C GLY A 411 -6.53 -2.66 -9.41
N SER A 412 -5.55 -3.55 -9.32
CA SER A 412 -5.13 -4.22 -8.08
C SER A 412 -4.09 -3.47 -7.24
N THR A 413 -3.24 -2.65 -7.85
CA THR A 413 -2.06 -2.11 -7.15
C THR A 413 -2.37 -0.76 -6.55
N LEU A 414 -2.22 -0.69 -5.22
CA LEU A 414 -2.40 0.51 -4.38
C LEU A 414 -3.79 1.13 -4.46
N ASN A 415 -4.80 0.29 -4.68
CA ASN A 415 -6.19 0.68 -4.52
C ASN A 415 -6.56 0.54 -3.03
N TYR A 416 -6.57 1.66 -2.30
CA TYR A 416 -6.95 1.72 -0.89
C TYR A 416 -8.48 1.74 -0.68
N GLN A 417 -9.30 1.48 -1.72
CA GLN A 417 -10.75 1.33 -1.55
C GLN A 417 -11.08 0.24 -0.53
N GLY A 418 -11.80 0.58 0.54
CA GLY A 418 -12.07 -0.35 1.64
C GLY A 418 -11.02 -0.33 2.75
N VAL A 419 -9.83 0.23 2.51
CA VAL A 419 -8.83 0.51 3.55
C VAL A 419 -9.29 1.76 4.30
N GLY A 420 -9.83 1.56 5.50
CA GLY A 420 -10.12 2.66 6.44
C GLY A 420 -9.11 2.69 7.58
N ALA A 421 -9.22 3.70 8.43
CA ALA A 421 -8.50 3.74 9.71
C ALA A 421 -8.71 2.45 10.54
N SER A 422 -9.90 1.85 10.46
CA SER A 422 -10.19 0.56 11.09
C SER A 422 -9.24 -0.56 10.63
N GLN A 423 -8.83 -0.60 9.36
CA GLN A 423 -7.93 -1.65 8.85
C GLN A 423 -6.51 -1.51 9.40
N PHE A 424 -6.02 -0.27 9.51
CA PHE A 424 -4.72 0.01 10.13
C PHE A 424 -4.73 -0.30 11.62
N ILE A 425 -5.79 0.09 12.33
CA ILE A 425 -5.95 -0.16 13.77
C ILE A 425 -5.91 -1.66 14.07
N LEU A 426 -6.37 -2.55 13.18
CA LEU A 426 -6.36 -4.00 13.42
C LEU A 426 -5.03 -4.68 13.15
N GLY A 427 -4.27 -4.14 12.19
CA GLY A 427 -2.92 -4.64 11.92
C GLY A 427 -2.07 -4.58 13.19
N ILE A 428 -2.32 -3.59 14.05
CA ILE A 428 -1.62 -3.38 15.31
C ILE A 428 -1.84 -4.54 16.28
N PRO A 429 -3.06 -4.90 16.76
CA PRO A 429 -3.26 -6.06 17.63
C PRO A 429 -2.73 -7.36 17.05
N LEU A 430 -2.93 -7.62 15.75
CA LEU A 430 -2.48 -8.86 15.12
C LEU A 430 -0.96 -9.02 15.15
N LEU A 431 -0.21 -7.94 14.93
CA LEU A 431 1.25 -7.96 14.97
C LEU A 431 1.81 -7.82 16.39
N MET A 432 1.19 -7.00 17.24
CA MET A 432 1.70 -6.69 18.57
C MET A 432 1.33 -7.73 19.63
N ALA A 433 0.16 -8.38 19.56
CA ALA A 433 -0.25 -9.36 20.55
C ALA A 433 0.79 -10.48 20.82
N PRO A 434 1.34 -11.17 19.79
CA PRO A 434 2.37 -12.17 20.03
C PRO A 434 3.67 -11.57 20.59
N ILE A 435 4.00 -10.32 20.25
CA ILE A 435 5.20 -9.64 20.76
C ILE A 435 5.04 -9.31 22.24
N ILE A 436 3.89 -8.77 22.65
CA ILE A 436 3.59 -8.45 24.05
C ILE A 436 3.61 -9.72 24.89
N ILE A 437 2.95 -10.79 24.43
CA ILE A 437 2.94 -12.07 25.13
C ILE A 437 4.34 -12.65 25.23
N PHE A 438 5.13 -12.61 24.15
CA PHE A 438 6.53 -13.03 24.17
C PHE A 438 7.35 -12.22 25.16
N TRP A 439 7.23 -10.89 25.16
CA TRP A 439 8.00 -10.02 26.05
C TRP A 439 7.69 -10.29 27.52
N VAL A 440 6.40 -10.32 27.89
CA VAL A 440 5.98 -10.63 29.26
C VAL A 440 6.45 -12.03 29.67
N SER A 441 6.28 -13.03 28.80
CA SER A 441 6.69 -14.41 29.11
C SER A 441 8.21 -14.57 29.17
N LYS A 442 8.96 -13.83 28.35
CA LYS A 442 10.43 -13.81 28.38
C LYS A 442 10.92 -13.21 29.70
N TRP A 443 10.27 -12.14 30.17
CA TRP A 443 10.62 -11.50 31.45
C TRP A 443 10.32 -12.40 32.65
N LEU A 444 9.21 -13.14 32.63
CA LEU A 444 8.83 -14.07 33.70
C LEU A 444 9.61 -15.39 33.69
N PHE A 445 10.00 -15.86 32.51
CA PHE A 445 10.61 -17.19 32.33
C PHE A 445 11.92 -17.08 31.54
N ASN A 446 11.98 -17.71 30.37
CA ASN A 446 13.11 -17.63 29.46
C ASN A 446 12.61 -17.49 28.00
N PRO A 447 13.50 -17.12 27.05
CA PRO A 447 13.09 -16.89 25.66
C PRO A 447 12.49 -18.14 24.97
N ILE A 448 12.93 -19.34 25.33
CA ILE A 448 12.46 -20.59 24.69
C ILE A 448 11.04 -20.91 25.15
N VAL A 449 10.79 -20.85 26.46
CA VAL A 449 9.47 -21.03 27.08
C VAL A 449 8.50 -19.98 26.53
N ALA A 450 8.93 -18.74 26.37
CA ALA A 450 8.12 -17.68 25.77
C ALA A 450 7.67 -18.03 24.33
N ILE A 451 8.57 -18.59 23.49
CA ILE A 451 8.21 -19.01 22.13
C ILE A 451 7.26 -20.21 22.15
N LEU A 452 7.54 -21.21 23.00
CA LEU A 452 6.67 -22.38 23.14
C LEU A 452 5.27 -22.01 23.64
N LEU A 453 5.18 -21.03 24.54
CA LEU A 453 3.91 -20.52 25.05
C LEU A 453 3.05 -19.90 23.94
N LEU A 454 3.65 -19.19 22.97
CA LEU A 454 2.92 -18.71 21.79
C LEU A 454 2.32 -19.85 20.97
N GLY A 455 3.11 -20.89 20.72
CA GLY A 455 2.64 -22.08 20.00
C GLY A 455 1.56 -22.84 20.77
N PHE A 456 1.71 -22.96 22.09
CA PHE A 456 0.73 -23.58 22.97
C PHE A 456 -0.61 -22.83 22.95
N ILE A 457 -0.60 -21.50 23.07
CA ILE A 457 -1.82 -20.68 22.94
C ILE A 457 -2.43 -20.91 21.55
N GLY A 458 -1.63 -20.84 20.49
CA GLY A 458 -2.10 -21.13 19.13
C GLY A 458 -2.81 -22.49 19.04
N LEU A 459 -2.21 -23.53 19.61
CA LEU A 459 -2.76 -24.88 19.64
C LEU A 459 -4.07 -24.96 20.45
N VAL A 460 -4.14 -24.34 21.64
CA VAL A 460 -5.37 -24.27 22.44
C VAL A 460 -6.51 -23.62 21.65
N PHE A 461 -6.24 -22.55 20.91
CA PHE A 461 -7.24 -21.89 20.06
C PHE A 461 -7.64 -22.74 18.83
N ILE A 462 -6.73 -23.56 18.31
CA ILE A 462 -7.05 -24.54 17.26
C ILE A 462 -8.00 -25.62 17.79
N LEU A 463 -7.72 -26.18 18.97
CA LEU A 463 -8.55 -27.22 19.59
C LEU A 463 -9.91 -26.68 20.03
N SER A 464 -9.95 -25.47 20.60
CA SER A 464 -11.20 -24.80 21.01
C SER A 464 -11.94 -24.12 19.85
N ARG A 465 -11.54 -24.33 18.59
CA ARG A 465 -12.10 -23.65 17.41
C ARG A 465 -13.62 -23.76 17.32
N GLN A 466 -14.20 -24.91 17.67
CA GLN A 466 -15.66 -25.11 17.58
C GLN A 466 -16.44 -24.17 18.51
N TYR A 467 -15.90 -23.88 19.70
CA TYR A 467 -16.47 -22.91 20.64
C TYR A 467 -16.47 -21.50 20.04
N TRP A 468 -15.32 -21.05 19.55
CA TRP A 468 -15.17 -19.72 18.94
C TRP A 468 -16.00 -19.56 17.66
N LEU A 469 -16.12 -20.62 16.87
CA LEU A 469 -16.94 -20.63 15.66
C LEU A 469 -18.41 -20.32 15.98
N ASN A 470 -18.95 -20.89 17.05
CA ASN A 470 -20.33 -20.61 17.47
C ASN A 470 -20.52 -19.13 17.83
N ILE A 471 -19.55 -18.54 18.54
CA ILE A 471 -19.58 -17.10 18.90
C ILE A 471 -19.56 -16.24 17.63
N LEU A 472 -18.65 -16.54 16.69
CA LEU A 472 -18.52 -15.81 15.43
C LEU A 472 -19.77 -15.90 14.57
N VAL A 473 -20.38 -17.09 14.49
CA VAL A 473 -21.62 -17.34 13.74
C VAL A 473 -22.80 -16.59 14.36
N ASN A 474 -22.90 -16.56 15.69
CA ASN A 474 -23.95 -15.79 16.36
C ASN A 474 -23.79 -14.29 16.12
N SER A 475 -22.57 -13.77 16.21
CA SER A 475 -22.28 -12.37 15.85
C SER A 475 -22.55 -12.09 14.37
N PHE A 476 -22.30 -13.03 13.47
CA PHE A 476 -22.60 -12.86 12.06
C PHE A 476 -24.11 -12.82 11.82
N LYS A 477 -24.87 -13.72 12.44
CA LYS A 477 -26.33 -13.76 12.29
C LYS A 477 -27.00 -12.45 12.72
N SER A 478 -26.51 -11.80 13.77
CA SER A 478 -27.05 -10.49 14.20
C SER A 478 -26.65 -9.35 13.27
N LYS A 479 -25.51 -9.43 12.59
CA LYS A 479 -24.95 -8.35 11.74
C LYS A 479 -25.15 -8.57 10.24
N ARG A 480 -25.56 -9.75 9.77
CA ARG A 480 -25.59 -10.11 8.34
C ARG A 480 -26.34 -9.10 7.46
N TYR A 481 -27.44 -8.53 7.96
CA TYR A 481 -28.22 -7.54 7.22
C TYR A 481 -27.52 -6.19 7.16
N THR A 482 -26.85 -5.77 8.25
CA THR A 482 -26.02 -4.55 8.24
C THR A 482 -24.82 -4.67 7.29
N ILE A 483 -24.22 -5.86 7.21
CA ILE A 483 -23.12 -6.14 6.28
C ILE A 483 -23.64 -6.08 4.83
N ALA A 484 -24.76 -6.74 4.54
CA ALA A 484 -25.38 -6.72 3.22
C ALA A 484 -25.79 -5.30 2.80
N GLU A 485 -26.42 -4.53 3.69
CA GLU A 485 -26.79 -3.14 3.43
C GLU A 485 -25.55 -2.27 3.14
N GLY A 486 -24.49 -2.42 3.95
CA GLY A 486 -23.23 -1.71 3.74
C GLY A 486 -22.57 -2.05 2.40
N PHE A 487 -22.66 -3.30 1.96
CA PHE A 487 -22.16 -3.69 0.64
C PHE A 487 -23.02 -3.18 -0.52
N ARG A 488 -24.31 -2.92 -0.33
CA ARG A 488 -25.19 -2.28 -1.34
C ARG A 488 -24.98 -0.76 -1.43
N ASN A 489 -24.55 -0.12 -0.34
CA ASN A 489 -24.35 1.32 -0.23
C ASN A 489 -22.96 1.76 -0.76
N HIS A 490 -22.65 1.52 -2.04
CA HIS A 490 -21.35 1.83 -2.69
C HIS A 490 -21.38 2.98 -3.69
#